data_AF-A0A915J3X2-F1
#
_entry.id   AF-A0A915J3X2-F1
#
_cell.length_a   1.000
_cell.length_b   1.000
_cell.length_c   1.000
_cell.angle_alpha   90.00
_cell.angle_beta   90.00
_cell.angle_gamma   90.00
#
_symmetry.space_group_name_H-M   'P 1'
#
loop_
_entity.id
_entity.type
_entity.pdbx_description
1 polymer ?
#
loop_
_entity_poly.entity_id
_entity_poly.type
_entity_poly.pdbx_seq_one_letter_code
_entity_poly.pdbx_strand_id
1 'polypeptide(L)'
;RKCIEFALTAKPQRRYIPKNRVQYRVWWLITSQAFEYGIFFVIICNTVILAMKTHPPNEKIDAMTTIMNYCFTSMFALEFILKIYALTMKNYFGDAGNVVDFVIVLGSFIDIILGQVHPAGPNMPSMNFFRLFRAMRLVKLLSRGEGIRTLLWTFMKSFQ
;
A
#
# COMPACT_ATOMS: atom_id res chain seq x y z
N ARG A 1 35.73 14.40 5.45
CA ARG A 1 35.93 13.37 4.39
C ARG A 1 34.62 12.89 3.78
N LYS A 2 33.67 12.33 4.56
CA LYS A 2 32.39 11.81 4.06
C LYS A 2 31.51 12.82 3.28
N CYS A 3 31.44 14.08 3.71
CA CYS A 3 30.67 15.11 2.99
C CYS A 3 31.25 15.47 1.61
N ILE A 4 32.58 15.48 1.49
CA ILE A 4 33.28 15.76 0.23
C ILE A 4 33.05 14.61 -0.75
N GLU A 5 33.12 13.37 -0.26
CA GLU A 5 32.83 12.18 -1.05
C GLU A 5 31.37 12.14 -1.53
N PHE A 6 30.42 12.50 -0.67
CA PHE A 6 29.01 12.63 -1.06
C PHE A 6 28.82 13.71 -2.14
N ALA A 7 29.42 14.88 -1.96
CA ALA A 7 29.32 15.97 -2.94
C ALA A 7 29.87 15.58 -4.32
N LEU A 8 30.93 14.77 -4.37
CA LEU A 8 31.54 14.30 -5.62
C LEU A 8 30.78 13.14 -6.28
N THR A 9 30.00 12.36 -5.53
CA THR A 9 29.34 11.13 -6.02
C THR A 9 27.82 11.25 -6.14
N ALA A 10 27.21 12.29 -5.57
CA ALA A 10 25.77 12.50 -5.58
C ALA A 10 25.23 12.67 -7.00
N LYS A 11 24.16 11.94 -7.32
CA LYS A 11 23.41 12.07 -8.57
C LYS A 11 22.05 12.72 -8.29
N PRO A 12 21.51 13.50 -9.23
CA PRO A 12 20.20 14.12 -9.05
C PRO A 12 19.11 13.06 -8.90
N GLN A 13 18.20 13.27 -7.95
CA GLN A 13 17.02 12.42 -7.80
C GLN A 13 16.02 12.71 -8.92
N ARG A 14 15.51 11.65 -9.56
CA ARG A 14 14.51 11.78 -10.63
C ARG A 14 13.15 12.06 -10.03
N ARG A 15 12.61 13.27 -10.20
CA ARG A 15 11.22 13.63 -9.89
C ARG A 15 10.45 13.84 -11.19
N TYR A 16 9.41 13.05 -11.44
CA TYR A 16 8.58 13.18 -12.63
C TYR A 16 7.49 14.25 -12.40
N ILE A 17 7.33 15.15 -13.37
CA ILE A 17 6.28 16.17 -13.40
C ILE A 17 5.53 16.01 -14.74
N PRO A 18 4.21 15.73 -14.72
CA PRO A 18 3.43 15.55 -15.94
C PRO A 18 3.21 16.88 -16.69
N LYS A 19 3.13 16.82 -18.02
CA LYS A 19 2.91 18.00 -18.88
C LYS A 19 1.43 18.33 -19.14
N ASN A 20 0.56 17.31 -19.12
CA ASN A 20 -0.87 17.46 -19.41
C ASN A 20 -1.61 18.12 -18.24
N ARG A 21 -2.52 19.08 -18.51
CA ARG A 21 -3.22 19.84 -17.46
C ARG A 21 -4.04 18.98 -16.50
N VAL A 22 -4.79 18.00 -17.03
CA VAL A 22 -5.60 17.08 -16.20
C VAL A 22 -4.71 16.16 -15.37
N GLN A 23 -3.69 15.57 -16.00
CA GLN A 23 -2.70 14.73 -15.32
C GLN A 23 -1.95 15.50 -14.22
N TYR A 24 -1.64 16.78 -14.45
CA TYR A 24 -1.01 17.65 -13.47
C TYR A 24 -1.90 17.90 -12.25
N ARG A 25 -3.20 18.12 -12.43
CA ARG A 25 -4.15 18.25 -11.30
C ARG A 25 -4.19 16.98 -10.46
N VAL A 26 -4.25 15.81 -11.11
CA VAL A 26 -4.28 14.52 -10.43
C VAL A 26 -2.95 14.25 -9.72
N TRP A 27 -1.83 14.52 -10.37
CA TRP A 27 -0.50 14.42 -9.78
C TRP A 27 -0.32 15.35 -8.57
N TRP A 28 -0.81 16.58 -8.66
CA TRP A 28 -0.78 17.54 -7.54
C TRP A 28 -1.61 17.05 -6.36
N LEU A 29 -2.79 16.48 -6.61
CA LEU A 29 -3.64 15.88 -5.57
C LEU A 29 -2.94 14.69 -4.89
N ILE A 30 -2.37 13.76 -5.66
CA ILE A 30 -1.75 12.55 -5.13
C ILE A 30 -0.44 12.85 -4.39
N THR A 31 0.31 13.84 -4.87
CA THR A 31 1.56 14.30 -4.24
C THR A 31 1.29 15.21 -3.03
N SER A 32 0.03 15.54 -2.74
CA SER A 32 -0.32 16.38 -1.60
C SER A 32 -0.18 15.61 -0.29
N GLN A 33 0.37 16.26 0.73
CA GLN A 33 0.49 15.68 2.08
C GLN A 33 -0.89 15.30 2.65
N ALA A 34 -1.94 16.05 2.35
CA ALA A 34 -3.30 15.74 2.80
C ALA A 34 -3.81 14.39 2.26
N PHE A 35 -3.57 14.11 0.97
CA PHE A 35 -3.92 12.81 0.39
C PHE A 35 -3.11 11.67 1.03
N GLU A 36 -1.82 11.91 1.27
CA GLU A 36 -0.97 10.95 1.97
C GLU A 36 -1.49 10.65 3.38
N TYR A 37 -1.80 11.67 4.19
CA TYR A 37 -2.39 11.48 5.51
C TYR A 37 -3.76 10.78 5.45
N GLY A 38 -4.57 11.07 4.43
CA GLY A 38 -5.85 10.38 4.21
C GLY A 38 -5.69 8.88 4.03
N ILE A 39 -4.78 8.44 3.17
CA ILE A 39 -4.49 7.01 2.99
C ILE A 39 -3.91 6.39 4.27
N PHE A 40 -3.07 7.12 4.99
CA PHE A 40 -2.50 6.65 6.24
C PHE A 40 -3.58 6.40 7.30
N PHE A 41 -4.52 7.34 7.43
CA PHE A 41 -5.68 7.20 8.29
C PHE A 41 -6.51 5.96 7.94
N VAL A 42 -6.75 5.73 6.65
CA VAL A 42 -7.47 4.54 6.17
C VAL A 42 -6.76 3.23 6.54
N ILE A 43 -5.43 3.18 6.46
CA ILE A 43 -4.65 2.02 6.90
C ILE A 43 -4.88 1.75 8.39
N ILE A 44 -4.78 2.79 9.23
CA ILE A 44 -4.97 2.67 10.68
C ILE A 44 -6.39 2.21 11.01
N CYS A 45 -7.41 2.86 10.45
CA CYS A 45 -8.80 2.48 10.66
C CYS A 45 -9.04 1.02 10.28
N ASN A 46 -8.46 0.58 9.16
CA ASN A 46 -8.56 -0.81 8.80
C ASN A 46 -7.92 -1.75 9.84
N THR A 47 -6.72 -1.42 10.32
CA THR A 47 -6.03 -2.23 11.33
C THR A 47 -6.86 -2.35 12.60
N VAL A 48 -7.46 -1.25 13.06
CA VAL A 48 -8.36 -1.25 14.22
C VAL A 48 -9.54 -2.19 13.99
N ILE A 49 -10.20 -2.11 12.84
CA ILE A 49 -11.33 -3.00 12.51
C ILE A 49 -10.91 -4.46 12.45
N LEU A 50 -9.70 -4.76 11.95
CA LEU A 50 -9.18 -6.12 11.95
C LEU A 50 -8.88 -6.62 13.37
N ALA A 51 -8.36 -5.75 14.25
CA ALA A 51 -8.07 -6.06 15.64
C ALA A 51 -9.33 -6.26 16.50
N MET A 52 -10.47 -5.67 16.10
CA MET A 52 -11.77 -5.85 16.77
C MET A 52 -12.39 -7.25 16.56
N LYS A 53 -11.79 -8.12 15.74
CA LYS A 53 -12.27 -9.51 15.62
C LYS A 53 -12.08 -10.28 16.92
N THR A 54 -13.18 -10.55 17.61
CA THR A 54 -13.23 -11.38 18.82
C THR A 54 -13.55 -12.85 18.52
N HIS A 55 -13.03 -13.73 19.37
CA HIS A 55 -13.47 -15.12 19.48
C HIS A 55 -14.19 -15.29 20.82
N PRO A 56 -15.44 -15.78 20.88
CA PRO A 56 -16.25 -16.37 19.80
C PRO A 56 -16.76 -15.33 18.77
N PRO A 57 -17.05 -15.77 17.53
CA PRO A 57 -17.49 -14.89 16.46
C PRO A 57 -18.87 -14.30 16.77
N ASN A 58 -18.97 -12.97 16.72
CA ASN A 58 -20.24 -12.26 16.76
C ASN A 58 -20.66 -11.94 15.33
N GLU A 59 -21.80 -12.50 14.89
CA GLU A 59 -22.30 -12.35 13.51
C GLU A 59 -22.40 -10.90 13.06
N LYS A 60 -22.80 -9.99 13.96
CA LYS A 60 -22.92 -8.55 13.64
C LYS A 60 -21.56 -7.91 13.39
N ILE A 61 -20.57 -8.23 14.22
CA ILE A 61 -19.20 -7.70 14.09
C ILE A 61 -18.53 -8.26 12.83
N ASP A 62 -18.77 -9.53 12.50
CA ASP A 62 -18.14 -10.16 11.34
C ASP A 62 -18.74 -9.66 10.02
N ALA A 63 -20.06 -9.44 9.97
CA ALA A 63 -20.73 -8.78 8.85
C ALA A 63 -20.23 -7.33 8.65
N MET A 64 -20.14 -6.54 9.72
CA MET A 64 -19.61 -5.18 9.67
C MET A 64 -18.15 -5.16 9.19
N THR A 65 -17.31 -6.05 9.74
CA THR A 65 -15.90 -6.17 9.35
C THR A 65 -15.75 -6.54 7.88
N THR A 66 -16.65 -7.37 7.35
CA THR A 66 -16.66 -7.74 5.93
C THR A 66 -16.98 -6.54 5.04
N ILE A 67 -18.05 -5.80 5.32
CA ILE A 67 -18.43 -4.59 4.56
C ILE A 67 -17.30 -3.56 4.60
N MET A 68 -16.73 -3.29 5.78
CA MET A 68 -15.63 -2.34 5.93
C MET A 68 -14.39 -2.76 5.14
N ASN A 69 -14.06 -4.05 5.12
CA ASN A 69 -12.93 -4.54 4.32
C ASN A 69 -13.14 -4.29 2.82
N TYR A 70 -14.35 -4.46 2.30
CA TYR A 70 -14.65 -4.08 0.90
C TYR A 70 -14.44 -2.58 0.67
N CYS A 71 -14.97 -1.72 1.54
CA CYS A 71 -14.78 -0.26 1.44
C CYS A 71 -13.30 0.14 1.41
N PHE A 72 -12.48 -0.41 2.32
CA PHE A 72 -11.06 -0.09 2.37
C PHE A 72 -10.30 -0.59 1.14
N THR A 73 -10.60 -1.80 0.67
CA THR A 73 -10.00 -2.32 -0.56
C THR A 73 -10.33 -1.44 -1.76
N SER A 74 -11.58 -0.96 -1.87
CA SER A 74 -11.97 0.01 -2.90
C SER A 74 -11.19 1.32 -2.80
N MET A 75 -10.96 1.86 -1.60
CA MET A 75 -10.15 3.08 -1.42
C MET A 75 -8.69 2.88 -1.85
N PHE A 76 -8.07 1.75 -1.53
CA PHE A 76 -6.71 1.44 -1.99
C PHE A 76 -6.64 1.19 -3.50
N ALA A 77 -7.67 0.57 -4.08
CA ALA A 77 -7.76 0.43 -5.53
C ALA A 77 -7.87 1.79 -6.24
N LEU A 78 -8.65 2.73 -5.68
CA LEU A 78 -8.73 4.09 -6.19
C LEU A 78 -7.39 4.83 -6.07
N GLU A 79 -6.69 4.72 -4.93
CA GLU A 79 -5.33 5.25 -4.76
C GLU A 79 -4.40 4.75 -5.88
N PHE A 80 -4.41 3.45 -6.14
CA PHE A 80 -3.60 2.81 -7.15
C PHE A 80 -3.89 3.32 -8.57
N ILE A 81 -5.17 3.38 -8.95
CA ILE A 81 -5.61 3.88 -10.27
C ILE A 81 -5.16 5.33 -10.46
N LEU A 82 -5.39 6.17 -9.44
CA LEU A 82 -4.99 7.57 -9.44
C LEU A 82 -3.48 7.72 -9.61
N LYS A 83 -2.67 6.95 -8.86
CA LYS A 83 -1.20 6.98 -8.97
C LYS A 83 -0.69 6.56 -10.34
N ILE A 84 -1.26 5.50 -10.93
CA ILE A 84 -0.91 5.08 -12.29
C ILE A 84 -1.18 6.19 -13.30
N TYR A 85 -2.35 6.83 -13.19
CA TYR A 85 -2.73 7.92 -14.08
C TYR A 85 -1.78 9.12 -13.95
N ALA A 86 -1.41 9.50 -12.73
CA ALA A 86 -0.51 10.62 -12.49
C ALA A 86 0.95 10.37 -12.85
N LEU A 87 1.50 9.19 -12.50
CA LEU A 87 2.94 8.94 -12.57
C LEU A 87 3.37 8.26 -13.86
N THR A 88 2.44 7.69 -14.65
CA THR A 88 2.73 6.80 -15.79
C THR A 88 3.38 5.49 -15.32
N MET A 89 3.04 4.36 -15.95
CA MET A 89 3.50 3.02 -15.54
C MET A 89 5.02 2.94 -15.27
N LYS A 90 5.84 3.52 -16.16
CA LYS A 90 7.30 3.46 -16.05
C LYS A 90 7.84 4.08 -14.76
N ASN A 91 7.28 5.20 -14.31
CA ASN A 91 7.76 5.85 -13.08
C ASN A 91 7.10 5.25 -11.85
N TYR A 92 5.86 4.76 -11.97
CA TYR A 92 5.15 4.07 -10.89
C TYR A 92 5.94 2.84 -10.41
N PHE A 93 6.34 1.96 -11.34
CA PHE A 93 7.12 0.75 -11.01
C PHE A 93 8.59 1.01 -10.68
N GLY A 94 9.07 2.24 -10.88
CA GLY A 94 10.44 2.64 -10.51
C GLY A 94 10.63 2.92 -9.01
N ASP A 95 9.54 3.08 -8.26
CA ASP A 95 9.57 3.32 -6.82
C ASP A 95 9.09 2.08 -6.05
N ALA A 96 9.97 1.55 -5.20
CA ALA A 96 9.69 0.36 -4.40
C ALA A 96 8.43 0.50 -3.53
N GLY A 97 8.15 1.70 -3.00
CA GLY A 97 6.94 1.94 -2.20
C GLY A 97 5.64 1.77 -3.00
N ASN A 98 5.65 2.18 -4.28
CA ASN A 98 4.51 2.03 -5.18
C ASN A 98 4.37 0.58 -5.68
N VAL A 99 5.47 -0.16 -5.82
CA VAL A 99 5.42 -1.60 -6.13
C VAL A 99 4.75 -2.39 -5.00
N VAL A 100 5.08 -2.09 -3.74
CA VAL A 100 4.41 -2.70 -2.57
C VAL A 100 2.91 -2.42 -2.59
N ASP A 101 2.51 -1.18 -2.91
CA ASP A 101 1.10 -0.80 -3.06
C ASP A 101 0.37 -1.64 -4.13
N PHE A 102 1.00 -1.83 -5.28
CA PHE A 102 0.45 -2.67 -6.36
C PHE A 102 0.23 -4.12 -5.92
N VAL A 103 1.21 -4.72 -5.24
CA VAL A 103 1.10 -6.10 -4.74
C VAL A 103 -0.04 -6.23 -3.74
N ILE A 104 -0.23 -5.24 -2.86
CA ILE A 104 -1.32 -5.25 -1.87
C ILE A 104 -2.69 -5.14 -2.55
N VAL A 105 -2.82 -4.26 -3.54
CA VAL A 105 -4.09 -4.10 -4.29
C VAL A 105 -4.40 -5.38 -5.07
N LEU A 106 -3.44 -5.96 -5.78
CA LEU A 106 -3.61 -7.24 -6.48
C LEU A 106 -4.01 -8.37 -5.54
N GLY A 107 -3.30 -8.53 -4.42
CA GLY A 107 -3.61 -9.56 -3.43
C GLY A 107 -5.02 -9.41 -2.85
N SER A 108 -5.49 -8.18 -2.67
CA SER A 108 -6.85 -7.89 -2.19
C SER A 108 -7.92 -8.19 -3.24
N PHE A 109 -7.66 -7.96 -4.53
CA PHE A 109 -8.57 -8.38 -5.61
C PHE A 109 -8.67 -9.90 -5.70
N ILE A 110 -7.54 -10.61 -5.62
CA ILE A 110 -7.50 -12.06 -5.66
C ILE A 110 -8.26 -12.66 -4.45
N ASP A 111 -8.08 -12.09 -3.24
CA ASP A 111 -8.83 -12.48 -2.03
C ASP A 111 -10.34 -12.39 -2.23
N ILE A 112 -10.81 -11.27 -2.81
CA ILE A 112 -12.23 -11.05 -3.08
C ILE A 112 -12.76 -12.04 -4.12
N ILE A 113 -12.08 -12.19 -5.26
CA ILE A 113 -12.54 -13.05 -6.35
C ILE A 113 -12.59 -14.51 -5.90
N LEU A 114 -11.53 -15.00 -5.25
CA LEU A 114 -11.50 -16.38 -4.74
C LEU A 114 -12.56 -16.63 -3.67
N GLY A 115 -12.82 -15.63 -2.82
CA GLY A 115 -13.89 -15.70 -1.81
C GLY A 115 -15.30 -15.77 -2.40
N GLN A 116 -15.51 -15.32 -3.65
CA GLN A 116 -16.82 -15.38 -4.33
C GLN A 116 -16.97 -16.64 -5.21
N VAL A 117 -15.89 -17.10 -5.85
CA VAL A 117 -15.94 -18.20 -6.83
C VAL A 117 -15.93 -19.58 -6.17
N HIS A 118 -15.32 -19.73 -4.99
CA HIS A 118 -15.19 -21.03 -4.32
C HIS A 118 -15.48 -20.95 -2.82
N PRO A 119 -16.75 -21.09 -2.38
CA PRO A 119 -17.04 -21.37 -0.99
C PRO A 119 -16.52 -22.79 -0.65
N ALA A 120 -15.31 -22.87 -0.08
CA ALA A 120 -14.75 -24.07 0.54
C ALA A 120 -14.60 -25.33 -0.35
N GLY A 121 -13.64 -25.31 -1.29
CA GLY A 121 -13.10 -26.54 -1.90
C GLY A 121 -11.93 -27.13 -1.07
N PRO A 122 -11.82 -28.47 -0.87
CA PRO A 122 -10.83 -29.08 0.04
C PRO A 122 -9.35 -28.86 -0.30
N ASN A 123 -9.02 -28.45 -1.53
CA ASN A 123 -7.66 -28.48 -2.07
C ASN A 123 -7.10 -27.10 -2.47
N MET A 124 -7.72 -26.00 -2.06
CA MET A 124 -7.19 -24.66 -2.38
C MET A 124 -6.32 -24.09 -1.25
N PRO A 125 -5.25 -23.32 -1.59
CA PRO A 125 -4.47 -22.61 -0.60
C PRO A 125 -5.42 -21.77 0.26
N SER A 126 -5.38 -22.05 1.55
CA SER A 126 -6.34 -21.56 2.54
C SER A 126 -6.68 -20.09 2.32
N MET A 127 -7.96 -19.75 2.41
CA MET A 127 -8.48 -18.38 2.54
C MET A 127 -7.80 -17.58 3.68
N ASN A 128 -7.00 -18.26 4.52
CA ASN A 128 -6.12 -17.70 5.54
C ASN A 128 -4.88 -17.02 4.94
N PHE A 129 -4.32 -17.54 3.86
CA PHE A 129 -3.14 -16.95 3.22
C PHE A 129 -3.46 -15.59 2.59
N PHE A 130 -4.60 -15.49 1.89
CA PHE A 130 -4.99 -14.22 1.26
C PHE A 130 -5.36 -13.13 2.28
N ARG A 131 -5.80 -13.52 3.48
CA ARG A 131 -5.93 -12.62 4.64
C ARG A 131 -4.60 -11.98 5.07
N LEU A 132 -3.45 -12.52 4.68
CA LEU A 132 -2.15 -11.89 4.96
C LEU A 132 -1.92 -10.63 4.11
N PHE A 133 -2.44 -10.55 2.89
CA PHE A 133 -2.34 -9.32 2.07
C PHE A 133 -3.02 -8.14 2.75
N ARG A 134 -4.11 -8.41 3.48
CA ARG A 134 -4.75 -7.43 4.36
C ARG A 134 -3.78 -6.98 5.47
N ALA A 135 -3.08 -7.87 6.15
CA ALA A 135 -2.07 -7.45 7.14
C ALA A 135 -0.89 -6.70 6.51
N MET A 136 -0.51 -7.03 5.27
CA MET A 136 0.57 -6.36 4.55
C MET A 136 0.32 -4.87 4.29
N ARG A 137 -0.92 -4.37 4.38
CA ARG A 137 -1.17 -2.93 4.30
C ARG A 137 -0.47 -2.13 5.41
N LEU A 138 -0.15 -2.76 6.55
CA LEU A 138 0.71 -2.19 7.60
C LEU A 138 2.14 -1.91 7.11
N VAL A 139 2.64 -2.69 6.15
CA VAL A 139 3.97 -2.48 5.55
C VAL A 139 4.02 -1.16 4.78
N LYS A 140 2.90 -0.66 4.25
CA LYS A 140 2.83 0.68 3.63
C LYS A 140 3.21 1.79 4.61
N LEU A 141 3.01 1.59 5.93
CA LEU A 141 3.46 2.54 6.96
C LEU A 141 4.99 2.65 6.99
N LEU A 142 5.67 1.51 6.87
CA LEU A 142 7.14 1.43 6.86
C LEU A 142 7.73 2.07 5.60
N SER A 143 7.07 1.93 4.46
CA SER A 143 7.52 2.54 3.20
C SER A 143 7.37 4.07 3.17
N ARG A 144 6.54 4.63 4.05
CA ARG A 144 6.25 6.09 4.11
C ARG A 144 7.10 6.85 5.12
N GLY A 145 7.53 6.22 6.21
CA GLY A 145 8.43 6.87 7.17
C GLY A 145 9.84 6.99 6.61
N GLU A 146 10.26 8.16 6.13
CA GLU A 146 11.62 8.38 5.60
C GLU A 146 12.72 8.00 6.62
N GLY A 147 12.49 8.30 7.90
CA GLY A 147 13.37 7.89 9.00
C GLY A 147 13.39 6.37 9.19
N ILE A 148 12.23 5.71 9.17
CA ILE A 148 12.09 4.25 9.33
C ILE A 148 12.75 3.54 8.13
N ARG A 149 12.53 4.04 6.91
CA ARG A 149 13.10 3.50 5.68
C ARG A 149 14.62 3.65 5.64
N THR A 150 15.14 4.79 6.08
CA THR A 150 16.59 5.01 6.22
C THR A 150 17.20 4.08 7.27
N LEU A 151 16.54 3.90 8.41
CA LEU A 151 16.98 3.00 9.48
C LEU A 151 16.99 1.54 9.02
N LEU A 152 15.91 1.07 8.41
CA LEU A 152 15.81 -0.29 7.85
C LEU A 152 16.87 -0.53 6.78
N TRP A 153 17.10 0.43 5.89
CA TRP A 153 18.14 0.32 4.88
C TRP A 153 19.54 0.26 5.49
N THR A 154 19.81 1.08 6.51
CA THR A 154 21.10 1.08 7.22
C THR A 154 21.31 -0.24 7.96
N PHE A 155 20.27 -0.77 8.61
CA PHE A 155 20.28 -2.06 9.28
C PHE A 155 20.53 -3.19 8.28
N MET A 156 19.78 -3.28 7.18
CA MET A 156 20.00 -4.30 6.15
C MET A 156 21.41 -4.25 5.58
N LYS A 157 21.94 -3.04 5.33
CA LYS A 157 23.30 -2.83 4.83
C LYS A 157 24.38 -3.25 5.83
N SER A 158 24.08 -3.31 7.12
CA SER A 158 25.03 -3.80 8.14
C SER A 158 25.17 -5.33 8.19
N PHE A 159 24.22 -6.07 7.59
CA PHE A 159 24.31 -7.54 7.47
C PHE A 159 24.93 -8.01 6.14
N GLN A 160 25.06 -7.11 5.16
CA GLN A 160 25.79 -7.36 3.92
C GLN A 160 27.26 -6.98 4.06
#